data_AF-A0A0S8ANT2-F1
#
_entry.id   AF-A0A0S8ANT2-F1
#
_cell.length_a   1.000
_cell.length_b   1.000
_cell.length_c   1.000
_cell.angle_alpha   90.00
_cell.angle_beta   90.00
_cell.angle_gamma   90.00
#
_symmetry.space_group_name_H-M   'P 1'
#
loop_
_entity.id
_entity.type
_entity.pdbx_description
1 polymer ?
#
loop_
_entity_poly.entity_id
_entity_poly.type
_entity_poly.pdbx_seq_one_letter_code
_entity_poly.pdbx_strand_id
1 'polypeptide(L)'
;EGNAMLVDGSAQPAPRDVPHDDRREISAVLRYLINTHGTDALVPWVGDRLTAVETTEDGTGPSSMRRVEDRARAIVALLGIDYVGPWAPGESSRFSYYMVWDRTPVEITGYDVWLQVENLTRDAAIVDGRVVLRYDSTAAAIAIDPVDAAPTALPLDHAIERIEAAQRTSGQRGLDPESMRLEWESDTERLLIFIARVSGERVEETLQVSDLDLRVFYARSP
;
A
#
# COMPACT_ATOMS: atom_id res chain seq x y z
N GLU A 1 -9.71 24.00 -12.85
CA GLU A 1 -9.74 23.83 -14.32
C GLU A 1 -10.79 22.78 -14.65
N GLY A 2 -11.74 23.08 -15.53
CA GLY A 2 -12.84 22.17 -15.88
C GLY A 2 -12.41 21.23 -17.00
N ASN A 3 -12.46 19.92 -16.77
CA ASN A 3 -11.93 18.90 -17.69
C ASN A 3 -12.69 18.77 -19.03
N ALA A 4 -13.58 19.71 -19.40
CA ALA A 4 -14.38 19.75 -20.64
C ALA A 4 -15.12 18.44 -20.99
N MET A 5 -15.23 17.52 -20.03
CA MET A 5 -15.86 16.22 -20.17
C MET A 5 -17.37 16.28 -19.98
N LEU A 6 -17.92 17.37 -19.44
CA LEU A 6 -19.35 17.61 -19.36
C LEU A 6 -19.66 18.88 -20.13
N VAL A 7 -20.25 18.73 -21.31
CA VAL A 7 -20.63 19.83 -22.20
C VAL A 7 -22.12 19.71 -22.47
N ASP A 8 -22.87 20.78 -22.16
CA ASP A 8 -24.32 20.85 -22.34
C ASP A 8 -25.08 19.67 -21.70
N GLY A 9 -24.60 19.22 -20.53
CA GLY A 9 -25.19 18.11 -19.78
C GLY A 9 -24.80 16.71 -20.28
N SER A 10 -24.09 16.61 -21.39
CA SER A 10 -23.63 15.33 -21.96
C SER A 10 -22.13 15.11 -21.72
N ALA A 11 -21.77 13.85 -21.47
CA ALA A 11 -20.40 13.47 -21.23
C ALA A 11 -19.62 13.29 -22.54
N GLN A 12 -18.51 13.99 -22.72
CA GLN A 12 -17.63 13.87 -23.87
C GLN A 12 -16.35 13.11 -23.49
N PRO A 13 -15.71 12.44 -24.45
CA PRO A 13 -14.38 11.88 -24.23
C PRO A 13 -13.42 12.95 -23.71
N ALA A 14 -12.54 12.57 -22.78
CA ALA A 14 -11.54 13.49 -22.24
C ALA A 14 -10.65 14.03 -23.38
N PRO A 15 -10.51 15.36 -23.53
CA PRO A 15 -9.72 15.94 -24.62
C PRO A 15 -8.20 15.85 -24.38
N ARG A 16 -7.80 15.46 -23.18
CA ARG A 16 -6.42 15.26 -22.72
C ARG A 16 -6.38 14.06 -21.80
N ASP A 17 -5.19 13.51 -21.61
CA ASP A 17 -4.99 12.43 -20.64
C ASP A 17 -5.39 12.89 -19.23
N VAL A 18 -6.04 12.00 -18.49
CA VAL A 18 -6.57 12.28 -17.15
C VAL A 18 -5.61 11.69 -16.13
N PRO A 19 -5.12 12.47 -15.14
CA PRO A 19 -4.20 11.97 -14.12
C PRO A 19 -4.73 10.70 -13.45
N HIS A 20 -3.82 9.80 -13.04
CA HIS A 20 -4.22 8.49 -12.51
C HIS A 20 -5.20 8.59 -11.32
N ASP A 21 -4.95 9.51 -10.39
CA ASP A 21 -5.80 9.69 -9.22
C ASP A 21 -7.20 10.23 -9.56
N ASP A 22 -7.29 11.13 -10.54
CA ASP A 22 -8.58 11.60 -11.08
C ASP A 22 -9.34 10.44 -11.76
N ARG A 23 -8.66 9.59 -12.54
CA ARG A 23 -9.26 8.39 -13.15
C ARG A 23 -9.80 7.42 -12.11
N ARG A 24 -9.09 7.26 -10.99
CA ARG A 24 -9.52 6.44 -9.84
C ARG A 24 -10.76 6.99 -9.18
N GLU A 25 -10.81 8.31 -8.95
CA GLU A 25 -11.97 8.96 -8.35
C GLU A 25 -13.20 8.87 -9.25
N ILE A 26 -13.05 9.15 -10.55
CA ILE A 26 -14.11 9.00 -11.55
C ILE A 26 -14.63 7.55 -11.56
N SER A 27 -13.73 6.57 -11.59
CA SER A 27 -14.08 5.14 -11.54
C SER A 27 -14.82 4.76 -10.26
N ALA A 28 -14.42 5.32 -9.11
CA ALA A 28 -15.07 5.09 -7.81
C ALA A 28 -16.47 5.71 -7.75
N VAL A 29 -16.65 6.92 -8.25
CA VAL A 29 -17.96 7.60 -8.35
C VAL A 29 -18.89 6.81 -9.25
N LEU A 30 -18.45 6.39 -10.43
CA LEU A 30 -19.27 5.60 -11.35
C LEU A 30 -19.67 4.26 -10.73
N ARG A 31 -18.74 3.56 -10.07
CA ARG A 31 -19.04 2.33 -9.34
C ARG A 31 -20.09 2.58 -8.26
N TYR A 32 -19.97 3.67 -7.48
CA TYR A 32 -20.95 4.03 -6.46
C TYR A 32 -22.33 4.32 -7.07
N LEU A 33 -22.40 5.11 -8.14
CA LEU A 33 -23.64 5.45 -8.82
C LEU A 33 -24.33 4.20 -9.36
N ILE A 34 -23.59 3.33 -10.04
CA ILE A 34 -24.14 2.07 -10.60
C ILE A 34 -24.61 1.13 -9.49
N ASN A 35 -23.83 0.99 -8.41
CA ASN A 35 -24.18 0.09 -7.31
C ASN A 35 -25.39 0.59 -6.50
N THR A 36 -25.51 1.91 -6.32
CA THR A 36 -26.50 2.51 -5.41
C THR A 36 -27.77 2.95 -6.14
N HIS A 37 -27.61 3.49 -7.35
CA HIS A 37 -28.68 4.12 -8.12
C HIS A 37 -28.95 3.42 -9.46
N GLY A 38 -28.19 2.39 -9.81
CA GLY A 38 -28.28 1.74 -11.12
C GLY A 38 -27.65 2.55 -12.25
N THR A 39 -27.70 2.03 -13.47
CA THR A 39 -27.18 2.71 -14.67
C THR A 39 -28.08 3.87 -15.13
N ASP A 40 -29.36 3.86 -14.77
CA ASP A 40 -30.33 4.91 -15.10
C ASP A 40 -29.90 6.31 -14.65
N ALA A 41 -29.21 6.40 -13.51
CA ALA A 41 -28.69 7.65 -12.97
C ALA A 41 -27.67 8.33 -13.91
N LEU A 42 -27.10 7.58 -14.86
CA LEU A 42 -26.09 8.06 -15.80
C LEU A 42 -26.68 8.47 -17.16
N VAL A 43 -27.96 8.17 -17.43
CA VAL A 43 -28.64 8.51 -18.68
C VAL A 43 -28.46 9.98 -19.10
N PRO A 44 -28.55 10.98 -18.19
CA PRO A 44 -28.34 12.38 -18.57
C PRO A 44 -26.96 12.63 -19.19
N TRP A 45 -25.95 11.87 -18.77
CA TRP A 45 -24.57 12.07 -19.18
C TRP A 45 -24.19 11.22 -20.39
N VAL A 46 -24.60 9.96 -20.44
CA VAL A 46 -24.15 9.04 -21.50
C VAL A 46 -25.19 8.78 -22.59
N GLY A 47 -26.46 9.12 -22.35
CA GLY A 47 -27.55 9.01 -23.33
C GLY A 47 -27.62 7.62 -23.97
N ASP A 48 -27.87 7.60 -25.28
CA ASP A 48 -28.02 6.36 -26.07
C ASP A 48 -26.78 5.47 -26.11
N ARG A 49 -25.60 5.99 -25.73
CA ARG A 49 -24.37 5.19 -25.63
C ARG A 49 -24.43 4.18 -24.48
N LEU A 50 -25.30 4.40 -23.48
CA LEU A 50 -25.52 3.47 -22.38
C LEU A 50 -26.12 2.15 -22.87
N THR A 51 -26.96 2.18 -23.90
CA THR A 51 -27.56 1.00 -24.53
C THR A 51 -26.48 0.02 -25.02
N ALA A 52 -25.32 0.52 -25.47
CA ALA A 52 -24.19 -0.32 -25.89
C ALA A 52 -23.49 -1.03 -24.73
N VAL A 53 -23.66 -0.54 -23.50
CA VAL A 53 -23.12 -1.13 -22.26
C VAL A 53 -24.10 -2.15 -21.67
N GLU A 54 -25.40 -1.88 -21.78
CA GLU A 54 -26.47 -2.70 -21.20
C GLU A 54 -26.77 -3.98 -21.98
N THR A 55 -26.46 -4.04 -23.28
CA THR A 55 -26.65 -5.25 -24.12
C THR A 55 -25.76 -6.44 -23.76
N THR A 56 -24.90 -6.32 -22.75
CA THR A 56 -23.86 -7.33 -22.48
C THR A 56 -24.27 -8.41 -21.46
N GLU A 57 -25.37 -8.31 -20.71
CA GLU A 57 -25.98 -9.47 -20.01
C GLU A 57 -27.24 -9.07 -19.18
N ASP A 58 -28.36 -9.76 -19.45
CA ASP A 58 -29.63 -9.64 -18.73
C ASP A 58 -29.52 -10.07 -17.26
N GLY A 59 -30.11 -9.26 -16.37
CA GLY A 59 -30.31 -9.66 -14.97
C GLY A 59 -30.71 -8.51 -14.07
N THR A 60 -32.00 -8.32 -13.88
CA THR A 60 -32.66 -7.45 -12.90
C THR A 60 -32.54 -8.02 -11.47
N GLY A 61 -31.30 -8.16 -10.98
CA GLY A 61 -31.00 -8.50 -9.59
C GLY A 61 -29.91 -7.57 -9.04
N PRO A 62 -29.65 -7.57 -7.71
CA PRO A 62 -28.51 -6.85 -7.15
C PRO A 62 -27.25 -7.28 -7.92
N SER A 63 -26.66 -6.32 -8.61
CA SER A 63 -25.49 -6.58 -9.44
C SER A 63 -24.38 -7.09 -8.54
N SER A 64 -23.83 -8.26 -8.84
CA SER A 64 -22.61 -8.69 -8.15
C SER A 64 -21.56 -7.60 -8.32
N MET A 65 -20.70 -7.39 -7.33
CA MET A 65 -19.67 -6.33 -7.39
C MET A 65 -18.89 -6.37 -8.72
N ARG A 66 -18.65 -7.57 -9.25
CA ARG A 66 -18.08 -7.78 -10.59
C ARG A 66 -18.88 -7.11 -11.73
N ARG A 67 -20.21 -7.25 -11.76
CA ARG A 67 -21.07 -6.60 -12.78
C ARG A 67 -21.03 -5.07 -12.66
N VAL A 68 -20.97 -4.55 -11.42
CA VAL A 68 -20.81 -3.11 -11.19
C VAL A 68 -19.48 -2.63 -11.77
N GLU A 69 -18.39 -3.36 -11.52
CA GLU A 69 -17.06 -3.05 -12.05
C GLU A 69 -16.99 -3.13 -13.57
N ASP A 70 -17.59 -4.16 -14.18
CA ASP A 70 -17.63 -4.33 -15.63
C ASP A 70 -18.41 -3.20 -16.30
N ARG A 71 -19.56 -2.78 -15.73
CA ARG A 71 -20.33 -1.63 -16.21
C ARG A 71 -19.57 -0.31 -16.02
N ALA A 72 -18.97 -0.11 -14.85
CA ALA A 72 -18.16 1.07 -14.59
C ALA A 72 -17.03 1.18 -15.62
N ARG A 73 -16.34 0.07 -15.91
CA ARG A 73 -15.27 -0.02 -16.93
C ARG A 73 -15.76 0.35 -18.32
N ALA A 74 -16.90 -0.18 -18.75
CA ALA A 74 -17.47 0.15 -20.05
C ALA A 74 -17.86 1.63 -20.14
N ILE A 75 -18.39 2.21 -19.07
CA ILE A 75 -18.79 3.63 -19.05
C ILE A 75 -17.58 4.57 -19.06
N VAL A 76 -16.52 4.32 -18.28
CA VAL A 76 -15.29 5.15 -18.39
C VAL A 76 -14.63 5.04 -19.75
N ALA A 77 -14.72 3.88 -20.41
CA ALA A 77 -14.22 3.74 -21.78
C ALA A 77 -14.98 4.63 -22.77
N LEU A 78 -16.30 4.86 -22.59
CA LEU A 78 -17.05 5.85 -23.37
C LEU A 78 -16.59 7.29 -23.16
N LEU A 79 -15.94 7.55 -22.02
CA LEU A 79 -15.31 8.83 -21.69
C LEU A 79 -13.85 8.92 -22.16
N GLY A 80 -13.34 7.90 -22.86
CA GLY A 80 -11.94 7.85 -23.28
C GLY A 80 -10.96 7.70 -22.11
N ILE A 81 -11.41 7.14 -20.97
CA ILE A 81 -10.61 6.97 -19.75
C ILE A 81 -10.44 5.49 -19.44
N ASP A 82 -9.23 5.09 -19.06
CA ASP A 82 -8.97 3.76 -18.52
C ASP A 82 -9.61 3.59 -17.14
N TYR A 83 -10.24 2.44 -16.93
CA TYR A 83 -10.78 2.09 -15.62
C TYR A 83 -9.67 1.81 -14.62
N VAL A 84 -9.68 2.59 -13.53
CA VAL A 84 -8.79 2.38 -12.39
C VAL A 84 -9.60 1.79 -11.24
N GLY A 85 -9.29 0.55 -10.88
CA GLY A 85 -9.98 -0.13 -9.79
C GLY A 85 -9.74 0.54 -8.43
N PRO A 86 -10.61 0.30 -7.43
CA PRO A 86 -10.49 0.88 -6.08
C PRO A 86 -9.18 0.52 -5.37
N TRP A 87 -8.56 -0.60 -5.77
CA TRP A 87 -7.30 -1.10 -5.20
C TRP A 87 -6.11 -0.91 -6.15
N ALA A 88 -6.30 -0.21 -7.27
CA ALA A 88 -5.19 0.08 -8.16
C ALA A 88 -4.23 1.08 -7.47
N PRO A 89 -2.92 0.82 -7.52
CA PRO A 89 -1.92 1.70 -6.93
C PRO A 89 -2.00 3.09 -7.58
N GLY A 90 -2.01 4.16 -6.78
CA GLY A 90 -2.00 5.56 -7.26
C GLY A 90 -0.66 5.96 -7.88
N GLU A 91 -0.56 7.19 -8.40
CA GLU A 91 0.74 7.84 -8.68
C GLU A 91 1.57 8.00 -7.40
N SER A 92 0.88 8.22 -6.27
CA SER A 92 1.37 7.83 -4.95
C SER A 92 0.86 6.43 -4.61
N SER A 93 1.77 5.46 -4.52
CA SER A 93 1.41 4.13 -4.04
C SER A 93 1.46 4.15 -2.51
N ARG A 94 0.30 4.41 -1.89
CA ARG A 94 0.13 4.08 -0.47
C ARG A 94 0.32 2.59 -0.29
N PHE A 95 1.09 2.23 0.73
CA PHE A 95 1.31 0.84 1.08
C PHE A 95 1.03 0.61 2.56
N SER A 96 0.59 -0.60 2.88
CA SER A 96 0.40 -1.07 4.25
C SER A 96 0.60 -2.57 4.25
N TYR A 97 1.65 -2.99 4.95
CA TYR A 97 2.04 -4.39 5.10
C TYR A 97 2.05 -4.74 6.57
N TYR A 98 1.65 -5.97 6.87
CA TYR A 98 1.70 -6.50 8.22
C TYR A 98 2.09 -7.98 8.19
N MET A 99 2.84 -8.36 9.21
CA MET A 99 3.29 -9.73 9.42
C MET A 99 2.19 -10.53 10.12
N VAL A 100 2.09 -11.82 9.78
CA VAL A 100 1.24 -12.78 10.50
C VAL A 100 2.13 -13.85 11.13
N TRP A 101 2.03 -14.00 12.45
CA TRP A 101 2.86 -14.91 13.26
C TRP A 101 2.32 -16.34 13.36
N ASP A 102 1.18 -16.63 12.73
CA ASP A 102 0.34 -17.78 13.08
C ASP A 102 0.84 -19.14 12.55
N ARG A 103 2.00 -19.21 11.87
CA ARG A 103 2.38 -20.42 11.11
C ARG A 103 3.84 -20.88 11.19
N THR A 104 4.78 -20.06 11.64
CA THR A 104 6.21 -20.42 11.58
C THR A 104 6.94 -19.98 12.86
N PRO A 105 7.42 -20.93 13.68
CA PRO A 105 8.33 -20.61 14.78
C PRO A 105 9.58 -19.90 14.24
N VAL A 106 10.01 -18.85 14.91
CA VAL A 106 11.24 -18.14 14.60
C VAL A 106 12.33 -18.59 15.56
N GLU A 107 13.47 -19.04 15.00
CA GLU A 107 14.66 -19.36 15.79
C GLU A 107 15.28 -18.06 16.34
N ILE A 108 15.31 -17.94 17.66
CA ILE A 108 15.87 -16.79 18.39
C ILE A 108 17.06 -17.19 19.27
N THR A 109 17.64 -18.36 19.02
CA THR A 109 18.82 -18.84 19.73
C THR A 109 19.98 -17.85 19.54
N GLY A 110 20.62 -17.47 20.64
CA GLY A 110 21.74 -16.52 20.65
C GLY A 110 21.34 -15.05 20.80
N TYR A 111 20.08 -14.75 21.13
CA TYR A 111 19.64 -13.42 21.52
C TYR A 111 19.31 -13.35 23.01
N ASP A 112 19.70 -12.24 23.64
CA ASP A 112 19.55 -12.03 25.09
C ASP A 112 18.28 -11.26 25.43
N VAL A 113 17.84 -10.39 24.51
CA VAL A 113 16.75 -9.44 24.73
C VAL A 113 15.75 -9.53 23.58
N TRP A 114 14.46 -9.47 23.93
CA TRP A 114 13.37 -9.26 22.99
C TRP A 114 12.63 -7.95 23.31
N LEU A 115 12.37 -7.16 22.28
CA LEU A 115 11.64 -5.90 22.36
C LEU A 115 10.49 -5.90 21.35
N GLN A 116 9.36 -5.33 21.76
CA GLN A 116 8.31 -4.88 20.85
C GLN A 116 8.34 -3.35 20.84
N VAL A 117 8.56 -2.78 19.65
CA VAL A 117 8.59 -1.33 19.46
C VAL A 117 7.41 -0.97 18.59
N GLU A 118 6.42 -0.33 19.18
CA GLU A 118 5.29 0.22 18.47
C GLU A 118 5.67 1.61 17.98
N ASN A 119 5.32 1.94 16.74
CA ASN A 119 5.52 3.25 16.14
C ASN A 119 6.95 3.82 16.28
N LEU A 120 7.94 3.08 15.79
CA LEU A 120 9.35 3.52 15.75
C LEU A 120 9.52 4.87 15.02
N THR A 121 8.56 5.31 14.20
CA THR A 121 8.62 6.66 13.59
C THR A 121 8.58 7.80 14.61
N ARG A 122 8.14 7.52 15.85
CA ARG A 122 8.08 8.47 16.97
C ARG A 122 8.87 8.02 18.19
N ASP A 123 9.15 6.73 18.28
CA ASP A 123 9.82 6.11 19.41
C ASP A 123 11.24 5.62 19.08
N ALA A 124 11.88 5.00 20.06
CA ALA A 124 13.19 4.39 19.93
C ALA A 124 13.21 3.06 20.67
N ALA A 125 13.99 2.11 20.17
CA ALA A 125 14.30 0.90 20.92
C ALA A 125 15.40 1.23 21.93
N ILE A 126 15.18 0.93 23.20
CA ILE A 126 16.13 1.20 24.29
C ILE A 126 16.48 -0.10 25.01
N VAL A 127 17.77 -0.39 25.15
CA VAL A 127 18.31 -1.52 25.94
C VAL A 127 19.29 -0.95 26.94
N ASP A 128 19.15 -1.31 28.22
CA ASP A 128 20.01 -0.83 29.31
C ASP A 128 20.20 0.70 29.36
N GLY A 129 19.12 1.44 29.07
CA GLY A 129 19.12 2.91 29.06
C GLY A 129 19.76 3.56 27.83
N ARG A 130 20.13 2.76 26.82
CA ARG A 130 20.76 3.23 25.57
C ARG A 130 19.83 3.02 24.38
N VAL A 131 19.74 4.03 23.51
CA VAL A 131 19.02 3.89 22.23
C VAL A 131 19.80 2.94 21.33
N VAL A 132 19.19 1.82 20.94
CA VAL A 132 19.78 0.86 20.00
C VAL A 132 19.23 1.02 18.59
N LEU A 133 17.96 1.43 18.45
CA LEU A 133 17.32 1.71 17.16
C LEU A 133 16.52 3.01 17.21
N ARG A 134 16.50 3.75 16.11
CA ARG A 134 15.60 4.88 15.85
C ARG A 134 15.22 4.93 14.37
N TYR A 135 14.09 5.53 14.04
CA TYR A 135 13.77 5.81 12.64
C TYR A 135 14.41 7.12 12.18
N ASP A 136 15.09 7.10 11.05
CA ASP A 136 15.53 8.30 10.32
C ASP A 136 14.55 8.57 9.18
N SER A 137 13.70 9.58 9.35
CA SER A 137 12.70 9.96 8.36
C SER A 137 13.28 10.60 7.11
N THR A 138 14.50 11.15 7.18
CA THR A 138 15.15 11.79 6.04
C THR A 138 15.75 10.76 5.11
N ALA A 139 16.37 9.73 5.69
CA ALA A 139 16.95 8.61 4.95
C ALA A 139 15.98 7.44 4.72
N ALA A 140 14.76 7.51 5.27
CA ALA A 140 13.79 6.42 5.32
C ALA A 140 14.45 5.09 5.78
N ALA A 141 15.16 5.15 6.91
CA ALA A 141 16.01 4.06 7.37
C ALA A 141 15.83 3.78 8.86
N ILE A 142 16.13 2.55 9.28
CA ILE A 142 16.32 2.24 10.69
C ILE A 142 17.78 2.55 11.03
N ALA A 143 18.00 3.62 11.79
CA ALA A 143 19.31 3.94 12.31
C ALA A 143 19.61 3.09 13.55
N ILE A 144 20.78 2.45 13.51
CA ILE A 144 21.34 1.58 14.53
C ILE A 144 22.50 2.34 15.18
N ASP A 145 22.49 2.41 16.50
CA ASP A 145 23.52 3.08 17.28
C ASP A 145 24.24 2.02 18.12
N PRO A 146 25.32 1.40 17.62
CA PRO A 146 26.01 0.32 18.33
C PRO A 146 26.97 0.83 19.41
N VAL A 147 27.34 0.01 20.41
CA VAL A 147 28.13 0.51 21.56
C VAL A 147 29.54 0.89 21.13
N ASP A 148 30.17 0.01 20.35
CA ASP A 148 31.60 0.07 20.05
C ASP A 148 31.87 0.17 18.53
N ALA A 149 30.88 0.65 17.77
CA ALA A 149 30.98 0.81 16.33
C ALA A 149 30.37 2.14 15.86
N ALA A 150 30.60 2.49 14.59
CA ALA A 150 29.98 3.66 14.00
C ALA A 150 28.47 3.44 13.81
N PRO A 151 27.63 4.47 14.02
CA PRO A 151 26.22 4.41 13.67
C PRO A 151 26.03 3.93 12.24
N THR A 152 25.09 3.02 12.05
CA THR A 152 24.78 2.42 10.75
C THR A 152 23.30 2.60 10.47
N ALA A 153 22.91 2.64 9.20
CA ALA A 153 21.51 2.72 8.80
C ALA A 153 21.14 1.50 7.96
N LEU A 154 19.96 0.93 8.22
CA LEU A 154 19.33 -0.07 7.37
C LEU A 154 18.26 0.64 6.52
N PRO A 155 18.53 0.89 5.22
CA PRO A 155 17.56 1.53 4.33
C PRO A 155 16.30 0.68 4.23
N LEU A 156 15.12 1.30 4.33
CA LEU A 156 13.85 0.57 4.22
C LEU A 156 13.43 0.31 2.77
N ASP A 157 13.99 1.00 1.77
CA ASP A 157 13.59 0.82 0.37
C ASP A 157 13.69 -0.65 -0.08
N HIS A 158 14.85 -1.27 0.10
CA HIS A 158 15.04 -2.68 -0.26
C HIS A 158 14.17 -3.64 0.56
N ALA A 159 13.89 -3.29 1.81
CA ALA A 159 12.99 -4.07 2.66
C ALA A 159 11.55 -4.02 2.10
N ILE A 160 11.08 -2.82 1.74
CA ILE A 160 9.76 -2.59 1.18
C ILE A 160 9.61 -3.23 -0.22
N GLU A 161 10.63 -3.13 -1.08
CA GLU A 161 10.65 -3.80 -2.39
C GLU A 161 10.51 -5.32 -2.27
N ARG A 162 11.22 -5.92 -1.31
CA ARG A 162 11.14 -7.36 -1.03
C ARG A 162 9.76 -7.74 -0.48
N ILE A 163 9.24 -6.96 0.46
CA ILE A 163 7.90 -7.11 1.04
C ILE A 163 6.82 -7.05 -0.04
N GLU A 164 6.92 -6.07 -0.95
CA GLU A 164 6.03 -5.94 -2.09
C GLU A 164 6.08 -7.14 -3.03
N ALA A 165 7.29 -7.61 -3.36
CA ALA A 165 7.47 -8.80 -4.19
C ALA A 165 6.81 -10.03 -3.54
N ALA A 166 7.04 -10.25 -2.25
CA ALA A 166 6.43 -11.33 -1.49
C ALA A 166 4.89 -11.24 -1.46
N GLN A 167 4.35 -10.03 -1.28
CA GLN A 167 2.92 -9.76 -1.31
C GLN A 167 2.29 -10.10 -2.67
N ARG A 168 2.96 -9.74 -3.78
CA ARG A 168 2.51 -10.07 -5.15
C ARG A 168 2.52 -11.58 -5.39
N THR A 169 3.50 -12.31 -4.86
CA THR A 169 3.61 -13.76 -5.02
C THR A 169 2.62 -14.54 -4.16
N SER A 170 2.38 -14.12 -2.92
CA SER A 170 1.54 -14.87 -1.99
C SER A 170 0.04 -14.69 -2.24
N GLY A 171 -0.38 -13.49 -2.68
CA GLY A 171 -1.79 -13.10 -2.77
C GLY A 171 -2.52 -13.07 -1.41
N GLN A 172 -1.81 -13.29 -0.30
CA GLN A 172 -2.36 -13.30 1.05
C GLN A 172 -2.33 -11.88 1.63
N ARG A 173 -3.27 -11.52 2.51
CA ARG A 173 -3.28 -10.18 3.12
C ARG A 173 -2.14 -9.95 4.12
N GLY A 174 -1.56 -11.01 4.66
CA GLY A 174 -0.47 -10.96 5.63
C GLY A 174 0.76 -11.70 5.11
N LEU A 175 1.92 -11.27 5.57
CA LEU A 175 3.21 -11.79 5.14
C LEU A 175 3.84 -12.69 6.19
N ASP A 176 4.65 -13.64 5.72
CA ASP A 176 5.46 -14.47 6.59
C ASP A 176 6.60 -13.66 7.23
N PRO A 177 7.12 -14.08 8.39
CA PRO A 177 8.20 -13.37 9.07
C PRO A 177 9.47 -13.18 8.25
N GLU A 178 9.85 -14.14 7.40
CA GLU A 178 11.10 -14.08 6.63
C GLU A 178 11.05 -12.98 5.56
N SER A 179 9.90 -12.78 4.93
CA SER A 179 9.68 -11.66 4.00
C SER A 179 9.87 -10.29 4.68
N MET A 180 9.58 -10.19 5.98
CA MET A 180 9.62 -8.97 6.79
C MET A 180 10.85 -8.88 7.72
N ARG A 181 11.86 -9.71 7.49
CA ARG A 181 13.07 -9.83 8.32
C ARG A 181 14.18 -8.86 7.88
N LEU A 182 14.83 -8.25 8.85
CA LEU A 182 16.06 -7.48 8.69
C LEU A 182 17.07 -7.96 9.71
N GLU A 183 18.34 -7.92 9.33
CA GLU A 183 19.44 -8.33 10.19
C GLU A 183 20.56 -7.30 10.14
N TRP A 184 21.23 -7.17 11.26
CA TRP A 184 22.46 -6.42 11.38
C TRP A 184 23.35 -7.07 12.42
N GLU A 185 24.65 -7.06 12.18
CA GLU A 185 25.64 -7.65 13.06
C GLU A 185 26.93 -6.84 12.99
N SER A 186 27.58 -6.73 14.14
CA SER A 186 28.94 -6.25 14.32
C SER A 186 29.74 -7.28 15.12
N ASP A 187 31.01 -7.00 15.39
CA ASP A 187 31.85 -7.85 16.23
C ASP A 187 31.31 -8.01 17.66
N THR A 188 30.50 -7.05 18.15
CA THR A 188 30.04 -6.99 19.54
C THR A 188 28.54 -7.09 19.72
N GLU A 189 27.74 -6.89 18.67
CA GLU A 189 26.28 -6.81 18.78
C GLU A 189 25.60 -7.44 17.57
N ARG A 190 24.44 -8.05 17.80
CA ARG A 190 23.61 -8.63 16.75
C ARG A 190 22.16 -8.24 16.95
N LEU A 191 21.50 -7.89 15.85
CA LEU A 191 20.10 -7.52 15.79
C LEU A 191 19.37 -8.38 14.76
N LEU A 192 18.26 -8.98 15.19
CA LEU A 192 17.26 -9.55 14.29
C LEU A 192 15.97 -8.77 14.46
N ILE A 193 15.55 -8.13 13.38
CA ILE A 193 14.42 -7.22 13.36
C ILE A 193 13.36 -7.84 12.47
N PHE A 194 12.15 -7.98 12.98
CA PHE A 194 10.98 -8.27 12.16
C PHE A 194 10.11 -7.03 12.09
N ILE A 195 9.83 -6.57 10.88
CA ILE A 195 8.86 -5.51 10.64
C ILE A 195 7.47 -6.11 10.87
N ALA A 196 6.87 -5.84 12.04
CA ALA A 196 5.54 -6.33 12.37
C ALA A 196 4.47 -5.63 11.54
N ARG A 197 4.67 -4.34 11.29
CA ARG A 197 3.79 -3.52 10.46
C ARG A 197 4.60 -2.39 9.87
N VAL A 198 4.31 -2.05 8.62
CA VAL A 198 4.82 -0.84 8.01
C VAL A 198 3.79 -0.26 7.07
N SER A 199 3.58 1.05 7.15
CA SER A 199 2.73 1.75 6.19
C SER A 199 3.28 3.12 5.86
N GLY A 200 2.90 3.62 4.70
CA GLY A 200 3.42 4.86 4.18
C GLY A 200 2.93 5.09 2.76
N GLU A 201 3.65 5.97 2.07
CA GLU A 201 3.45 6.23 0.66
C GLU A 201 4.79 6.39 -0.03
N ARG A 202 4.83 5.99 -1.31
CA ARG A 202 5.90 6.36 -2.21
C ARG A 202 5.43 7.56 -3.02
N VAL A 203 6.15 8.67 -2.91
CA VAL A 203 5.93 9.88 -3.70
C VAL A 203 7.11 10.01 -4.65
N GLU A 204 6.88 9.80 -5.94
CA GLU A 204 7.94 9.65 -6.94
C GLU A 204 8.90 8.50 -6.56
N GLU A 205 10.17 8.79 -6.29
CA GLU A 205 11.17 7.83 -5.84
C GLU A 205 11.37 7.85 -4.30
N THR A 206 10.72 8.78 -3.59
CA THR A 206 10.92 8.97 -2.15
C THR A 206 9.97 8.12 -1.34
N LEU A 207 10.51 7.34 -0.40
CA LEU A 207 9.76 6.56 0.58
C LEU A 207 9.40 7.42 1.80
N GLN A 208 8.11 7.54 2.10
CA GLN A 208 7.63 8.19 3.32
C GLN A 208 6.91 7.18 4.21
N VAL A 209 7.60 6.72 5.26
CA VAL A 209 7.02 5.81 6.25
C VAL A 209 6.28 6.60 7.32
N SER A 210 5.00 6.29 7.52
CA SER A 210 4.12 6.94 8.50
C SER A 210 3.90 6.10 9.76
N ASP A 211 4.14 4.80 9.66
CA ASP A 211 3.96 3.84 10.75
C ASP A 211 4.96 2.69 10.58
N LEU A 212 5.62 2.29 11.67
CA LEU A 212 6.66 1.26 11.66
C LEU A 212 6.69 0.56 13.02
N ASP A 213 6.12 -0.64 13.09
CA ASP A 213 6.16 -1.49 14.27
C ASP A 213 7.21 -2.59 14.07
N LEU A 214 8.04 -2.79 15.09
CA LEU A 214 9.12 -3.77 15.05
C LEU A 214 9.01 -4.78 16.19
N ARG A 215 9.48 -5.99 15.92
CA ARG A 215 9.93 -6.93 16.95
C ARG A 215 11.42 -7.11 16.80
N VAL A 216 12.15 -6.84 17.86
CA VAL A 216 13.61 -6.77 17.83
C VAL A 216 14.16 -7.80 18.80
N PHE A 217 15.06 -8.64 18.30
CA PHE A 217 15.88 -9.52 19.10
C PHE A 217 17.30 -8.96 19.09
N TYR A 218 17.85 -8.72 20.28
CA TYR A 218 19.15 -8.11 20.47
C TYR A 218 20.05 -9.03 21.28
N ALA A 219 21.29 -9.16 20.83
CA ALA A 219 22.34 -9.90 21.51
C ALA A 219 23.58 -9.04 21.62
N ARG A 220 24.31 -9.20 22.71
CA ARG A 220 25.64 -8.62 22.87
C ARG A 220 26.66 -9.73 23.02
N SER A 221 27.60 -9.80 22.09
CA SER A 221 28.74 -10.71 22.21
C SER A 221 29.60 -10.26 23.40
N PRO A 222 29.99 -11.19 24.29
CA PRO A 222 30.81 -10.90 25.47
C PRO A 222 32.25 -10.50 25.12
#